data_AF-A0A3A6JBK3-F1
#
_entry.id   AF-A0A3A6JBK3-F1
#
_cell.length_a   1.000
_cell.length_b   1.000
_cell.length_c   1.000
_cell.angle_alpha   90.00
_cell.angle_beta   90.00
_cell.angle_gamma   90.00
#
_symmetry.space_group_name_H-M   'P 1'
#
loop_
_entity.id
_entity.type
_entity.pdbx_description
1 polymer ?
#
loop_
_entity_poly.entity_id
_entity_poly.type
_entity_poly.pdbx_seq_one_letter_code
_entity_poly.pdbx_strand_id
1 'polypeptide(L)'
;MVGFYNYTVILTYMSLVSSITGMFFTFTGHLSIGILCLALSGLFDAFDGKVARSKKDRTMDEKRFGIQIDSLCDLVSFGVFPVVLCWYSGMNTPFGMVILALYCLAGMIRLAYYNVLEEKKNNDDDDAEVIEQPDGRKYFHGMPITAISVGLPIIYVTSPLLGSSFPILLHGIMILAMILFITDFRFPKPTTKELMVIIVIVAVAVVWLMIRYMVRRHIITIPYFISLLL
;
A
#
# COMPACT_ATOMS: atom_id res chain seq x y z
N MET A 1 15.46 11.52 24.41
CA MET A 1 15.15 11.51 22.96
C MET A 1 13.63 11.44 22.85
N VAL A 2 13.02 12.16 21.90
CA VAL A 2 11.56 12.11 21.69
C VAL A 2 11.24 10.96 20.75
N GLY A 3 10.46 9.97 21.20
CA GLY A 3 9.99 8.84 20.39
C GLY A 3 10.46 7.46 20.88
N PHE A 4 9.79 6.41 20.39
CA PHE A 4 10.14 5.01 20.64
C PHE A 4 10.84 4.40 19.42
N TYR A 5 11.88 3.60 19.66
CA TYR A 5 12.75 3.03 18.62
C TYR A 5 12.86 1.51 18.71
N ASN A 6 11.78 0.85 19.14
CA ASN A 6 11.75 -0.60 19.22
C ASN A 6 11.76 -1.24 17.82
N TYR A 7 12.23 -2.48 17.74
CA TYR A 7 12.36 -3.24 16.48
C TYR A 7 11.06 -3.32 15.67
N THR A 8 9.90 -3.22 16.32
CA THR A 8 8.60 -3.14 15.67
C THR A 8 8.43 -1.80 14.94
N VAL A 9 8.66 -0.68 15.63
CA VAL A 9 8.47 0.66 15.06
C VAL A 9 9.50 0.98 13.98
N ILE A 10 10.70 0.37 14.07
CA ILE A 10 11.73 0.48 13.03
C ILE A 10 11.21 -0.07 11.68
N LEU A 11 10.42 -1.15 11.69
CA LEU A 11 9.83 -1.69 10.46
C LEU A 11 8.83 -0.71 9.85
N THR A 12 8.00 -0.06 10.68
CA THR A 12 7.11 1.04 10.25
C THR A 12 7.90 2.18 9.60
N TYR A 13 9.01 2.60 10.21
CA TYR A 13 9.88 3.66 9.66
C TYR A 13 10.52 3.24 8.34
N MET A 14 10.96 1.98 8.20
CA MET A 14 11.50 1.48 6.93
C MET A 14 10.44 1.43 5.83
N SER A 15 9.18 1.08 6.18
CA SER A 15 8.04 1.16 5.26
C SER A 15 7.87 2.59 4.72
N LEU A 16 7.84 3.58 5.61
CA LEU A 16 7.72 4.99 5.23
C LEU A 16 8.87 5.47 4.33
N VAL A 17 10.13 5.14 4.70
CA VAL A 17 11.31 5.52 3.91
C VAL A 17 11.26 4.89 2.52
N SER A 18 10.81 3.64 2.41
CA SER A 18 10.61 2.96 1.12
C SER A 18 9.58 3.69 0.26
N SER A 19 8.43 4.05 0.84
CA SER A 19 7.37 4.79 0.14
C SER A 19 7.83 6.17 -0.35
N ILE A 20 8.49 6.95 0.49
CA ILE A 20 9.01 8.28 0.11
C ILE A 20 10.05 8.15 -1.02
N THR A 21 10.94 7.15 -0.92
CA THR A 21 11.93 6.87 -1.97
C THR A 21 11.22 6.51 -3.29
N GLY A 22 10.18 5.69 -3.22
CA GLY A 22 9.36 5.34 -4.37
C GLY A 22 8.62 6.53 -4.99
N MET A 23 8.15 7.48 -4.19
CA MET A 23 7.56 8.74 -4.68
C MET A 23 8.59 9.56 -5.47
N PHE A 24 9.83 9.71 -4.98
CA PHE A 24 10.88 10.40 -5.74
C PHE A 24 11.16 9.73 -7.09
N PHE A 25 11.23 8.40 -7.14
CA PHE A 25 11.36 7.68 -8.41
C PHE A 25 10.15 7.88 -9.33
N THR A 26 8.95 7.96 -8.76
CA THR A 26 7.72 8.23 -9.52
C THR A 26 7.74 9.62 -10.14
N PHE A 27 8.14 10.64 -9.39
CA PHE A 27 8.26 12.01 -9.89
C PHE A 27 9.30 12.16 -11.01
N THR A 28 10.36 11.36 -10.98
CA THR A 28 11.38 11.31 -12.04
C THR A 28 10.97 10.46 -13.25
N GLY A 29 9.75 9.93 -13.29
CA GLY A 29 9.21 9.12 -14.38
C GLY A 29 9.58 7.63 -14.31
N HIS A 30 10.27 7.17 -13.27
CA HIS A 30 10.65 5.77 -13.07
C HIS A 30 9.54 4.98 -12.35
N LEU A 31 8.37 4.89 -12.98
CA LEU A 31 7.17 4.23 -12.42
C LEU A 31 7.42 2.80 -11.95
N SER A 32 8.18 2.00 -12.71
CA SER A 32 8.47 0.62 -12.34
C SER A 32 9.22 0.50 -11.01
N ILE A 33 10.14 1.44 -10.72
CA ILE A 33 10.87 1.48 -9.45
C ILE A 33 9.96 1.95 -8.33
N GLY A 34 9.12 2.97 -8.59
CA GLY A 34 8.11 3.43 -7.63
C GLY A 34 7.19 2.29 -7.18
N ILE A 35 6.72 1.48 -8.12
CA ILE A 35 5.82 0.35 -7.83
C ILE A 35 6.52 -0.76 -7.05
N LEU A 36 7.80 -1.01 -7.34
CA LEU A 36 8.61 -1.92 -6.55
C LEU A 36 8.76 -1.42 -5.10
N CYS A 37 8.99 -0.12 -4.91
CA CYS A 37 9.04 0.49 -3.58
C CYS A 37 7.69 0.39 -2.85
N LEU A 38 6.56 0.56 -3.54
CA LEU A 38 5.23 0.39 -2.94
C LEU A 38 5.03 -1.06 -2.45
N ALA A 39 5.40 -2.04 -3.27
CA ALA A 39 5.34 -3.44 -2.89
C ALA A 39 6.26 -3.75 -1.69
N LEU A 40 7.46 -3.16 -1.67
CA LEU A 40 8.42 -3.32 -0.58
C LEU A 40 7.93 -2.69 0.73
N SER A 41 7.32 -1.50 0.68
CA SER A 41 6.66 -0.87 1.83
C SER A 41 5.57 -1.78 2.41
N GLY A 42 4.70 -2.35 1.56
CA GLY A 42 3.68 -3.33 1.99
C GLY A 42 4.27 -4.58 2.64
N LEU A 43 5.45 -5.03 2.18
CA LEU A 43 6.16 -6.15 2.80
C LEU A 43 6.63 -5.80 4.22
N PHE A 44 7.22 -4.61 4.41
CA PHE A 44 7.67 -4.15 5.73
C PHE A 44 6.52 -3.99 6.71
N ASP A 45 5.40 -3.42 6.26
CA ASP A 45 4.17 -3.31 7.04
C ASP A 45 3.63 -4.69 7.49
N ALA A 46 3.52 -5.63 6.55
CA ALA A 46 3.06 -6.98 6.84
C ALA A 46 3.97 -7.75 7.83
N PHE A 47 5.27 -7.43 7.84
CA PHE A 47 6.22 -7.94 8.82
C PHE A 47 6.06 -7.25 10.17
N ASP A 48 5.94 -5.92 10.23
CA ASP A 48 5.73 -5.20 11.48
C ASP A 48 4.50 -5.73 12.22
N GLY A 49 3.36 -5.84 11.53
CA GLY A 49 2.14 -6.37 12.15
C GLY A 49 2.29 -7.78 12.74
N LYS A 50 3.14 -8.65 12.17
CA LYS A 50 3.43 -9.99 12.75
C LYS A 50 4.38 -9.91 13.93
N VAL A 51 5.40 -9.08 13.82
CA VAL A 51 6.47 -8.89 14.80
C VAL A 51 5.94 -8.15 16.04
N ALA A 52 5.01 -7.21 15.85
CA ALA A 52 4.26 -6.53 16.90
C ALA A 52 3.41 -7.50 17.73
N ARG A 53 2.84 -8.55 17.11
CA ARG A 53 2.03 -9.58 17.79
C ARG A 53 2.86 -10.60 18.57
N SER A 54 4.15 -10.75 18.28
CA SER A 54 5.03 -11.68 18.99
C SER A 54 5.70 -11.09 20.23
N LYS A 55 5.70 -9.75 20.39
CA LYS A 55 6.24 -9.07 21.57
C LYS A 55 5.27 -9.20 22.74
N LYS A 56 5.59 -10.02 23.74
CA LYS A 56 4.78 -10.22 24.96
C LYS A 56 4.95 -9.11 26.02
N ASP A 57 6.11 -8.43 26.03
CA ASP A 57 6.44 -7.39 27.02
C ASP A 57 6.48 -5.99 26.39
N ARG A 58 5.33 -5.44 25.99
CA ARG A 58 5.20 -4.03 25.59
C ARG A 58 4.57 -3.24 26.72
N THR A 59 5.12 -2.08 27.04
CA THR A 59 4.43 -1.10 27.89
C THR A 59 3.20 -0.56 27.16
N MET A 60 2.20 -0.09 27.90
CA MET A 60 0.98 0.49 27.30
C MET A 60 1.29 1.70 26.42
N ASP A 61 2.26 2.53 26.82
CA ASP A 61 2.68 3.70 26.05
C ASP A 61 3.35 3.31 24.72
N GLU A 62 4.21 2.27 24.73
CA GLU A 62 4.82 1.74 23.49
C GLU A 62 3.77 1.21 22.52
N LYS A 63 2.72 0.57 23.06
CA LYS A 63 1.63 0.02 22.25
C LYS A 63 0.79 1.15 21.63
N ARG A 64 0.38 2.13 22.43
CA ARG A 64 -0.41 3.30 21.96
C ARG A 64 0.38 4.11 20.92
N PHE A 65 1.66 4.38 21.18
CA PHE A 65 2.51 5.06 20.23
C PHE A 65 2.66 4.27 18.93
N GLY A 66 2.88 2.95 19.04
CA GLY A 66 2.97 2.04 17.89
C GLY A 66 1.73 2.09 16.99
N ILE A 67 0.53 2.09 17.56
CA ILE A 67 -0.73 2.15 16.80
C ILE A 67 -0.84 3.48 16.03
N GLN A 68 -0.51 4.60 16.69
CA GLN A 68 -0.62 5.93 16.08
C GLN A 68 0.40 6.12 14.95
N ILE A 69 1.66 5.73 15.19
CA ILE A 69 2.72 5.89 14.18
C ILE A 69 2.50 4.98 12.96
N ASP A 70 2.00 3.77 13.18
CA ASP A 70 1.63 2.81 12.12
C ASP A 70 0.60 3.42 11.18
N SER A 71 -0.50 3.95 11.73
CA SER A 71 -1.55 4.60 10.93
C SER A 71 -1.09 5.83 10.17
N LEU A 72 -0.22 6.66 10.76
CA LEU A 72 0.35 7.81 10.06
C LEU A 72 1.24 7.37 8.90
N CYS A 73 2.07 6.36 9.11
CA CYS A 73 2.91 5.77 8.08
C CYS A 73 2.09 5.08 6.98
N ASP A 74 1.00 4.42 7.34
CA ASP A 74 0.05 3.79 6.41
C ASP A 74 -0.66 4.80 5.53
N LEU A 75 -1.09 5.93 6.09
CA LEU A 75 -1.71 6.99 5.30
C LEU A 75 -0.74 7.51 4.22
N VAL A 76 0.53 7.70 4.56
CA VAL A 76 1.54 8.18 3.60
C VAL A 76 1.87 7.08 2.58
N SER A 77 2.08 5.84 3.04
CA SER A 77 2.53 4.72 2.21
C SER A 77 1.44 4.13 1.31
N PHE A 78 0.19 4.11 1.77
CA PHE A 78 -0.92 3.44 1.09
C PHE A 78 -2.10 4.37 0.77
N GLY A 79 -2.13 5.57 1.35
CA GLY A 79 -3.02 6.65 0.91
C GLY A 79 -2.36 7.54 -0.15
N VAL A 80 -1.29 8.24 0.24
CA VAL A 80 -0.66 9.28 -0.59
C VAL A 80 0.18 8.68 -1.72
N PHE A 81 0.98 7.65 -1.46
CA PHE A 81 1.87 7.11 -2.49
C PHE A 81 1.09 6.53 -3.71
N PRO A 82 0.02 5.74 -3.53
CA PRO A 82 -0.86 5.34 -4.63
C PRO A 82 -1.42 6.49 -5.46
N VAL A 83 -1.76 7.62 -4.82
CA VAL A 83 -2.22 8.82 -5.53
C VAL A 83 -1.15 9.33 -6.48
N VAL A 84 0.09 9.45 -6.00
CA VAL A 84 1.24 9.88 -6.81
C VAL A 84 1.47 8.90 -7.98
N LEU A 85 1.46 7.60 -7.71
CA LEU A 85 1.63 6.58 -8.75
C LEU A 85 0.55 6.65 -9.83
N CYS A 86 -0.71 6.73 -9.44
CA CYS A 86 -1.83 6.75 -10.38
C CYS A 86 -1.85 8.03 -11.22
N TRP A 87 -1.49 9.17 -10.63
CA TRP A 87 -1.37 10.45 -11.35
C TRP A 87 -0.35 10.33 -12.49
N TYR A 88 0.87 9.85 -12.19
CA TYR A 88 1.92 9.67 -13.19
C TYR A 88 1.68 8.48 -14.14
N SER A 89 0.75 7.58 -13.81
CA SER A 89 0.34 6.44 -14.64
C SER A 89 -0.79 6.76 -15.63
N GLY A 90 -1.25 8.01 -15.70
CA GLY A 90 -2.23 8.47 -16.69
C GLY A 90 -3.57 8.94 -16.15
N MET A 91 -3.74 9.08 -14.82
CA MET A 91 -4.93 9.72 -14.21
C MET A 91 -4.78 11.25 -14.07
N ASN A 92 -3.97 11.89 -14.93
CA ASN A 92 -3.61 13.31 -14.86
C ASN A 92 -4.68 14.27 -15.40
N THR A 93 -5.96 13.92 -15.25
CA THR A 93 -7.11 14.74 -15.64
C THR A 93 -7.78 15.36 -14.42
N PRO A 94 -8.57 16.45 -14.56
CA PRO A 94 -9.34 17.00 -13.44
C PRO A 94 -10.26 15.99 -12.77
N PHE A 95 -10.85 15.07 -13.55
CA PHE A 95 -11.68 13.99 -13.01
C PHE A 95 -10.84 12.99 -12.20
N GLY A 96 -9.67 12.60 -12.71
CA GLY A 96 -8.72 11.76 -11.98
C GLY A 96 -8.26 12.40 -10.66
N MET A 97 -8.01 13.72 -10.65
CA MET A 97 -7.64 14.46 -9.43
C MET A 97 -8.70 14.30 -8.32
N VAL A 98 -9.98 14.45 -8.66
CA VAL A 98 -11.07 14.30 -7.68
C VAL A 98 -11.12 12.88 -7.13
N ILE A 99 -11.02 11.87 -7.99
CA ILE A 99 -11.02 10.46 -7.55
C ILE A 99 -9.85 10.16 -6.61
N LEU A 100 -8.65 10.63 -6.96
CA LEU A 100 -7.46 10.39 -6.14
C LEU A 100 -7.53 11.11 -4.79
N ALA A 101 -8.07 12.33 -4.76
CA ALA A 101 -8.30 13.05 -3.51
C ALA A 101 -9.30 12.33 -2.60
N LEU A 102 -10.43 11.88 -3.16
CA LEU A 102 -11.45 11.14 -2.42
C LEU A 102 -10.95 9.76 -1.96
N TYR A 103 -10.14 9.07 -2.78
CA TYR A 103 -9.46 7.83 -2.38
C TYR A 103 -8.59 8.04 -1.13
N CYS A 104 -7.74 9.08 -1.13
CA CYS A 104 -6.87 9.37 0.01
C CYS A 104 -7.67 9.76 1.25
N LEU A 105 -8.74 10.54 1.08
CA LEU A 105 -9.65 10.90 2.15
C LEU A 105 -10.36 9.68 2.75
N ALA A 106 -10.85 8.76 1.90
CA ALA A 106 -11.47 7.51 2.33
C ALA A 106 -10.49 6.65 3.15
N GLY A 107 -9.23 6.54 2.71
CA GLY A 107 -8.18 5.86 3.46
C GLY A 107 -7.91 6.51 4.83
N MET A 108 -7.87 7.84 4.90
CA MET A 108 -7.70 8.58 6.16
C MET A 108 -8.85 8.35 7.14
N ILE A 109 -10.10 8.47 6.68
CA ILE A 109 -11.30 8.23 7.50
C ILE A 109 -11.28 6.82 8.06
N ARG A 110 -10.93 5.83 7.22
CA ARG A 110 -10.80 4.44 7.62
C ARG A 110 -9.78 4.27 8.74
N LEU A 111 -8.56 4.76 8.56
CA LEU A 111 -7.48 4.64 9.55
C LEU A 111 -7.86 5.32 10.88
N ALA A 112 -8.45 6.52 10.83
CA ALA A 112 -8.91 7.23 12.02
C ALA A 112 -9.99 6.43 12.79
N TYR A 113 -10.95 5.84 12.08
CA TYR A 113 -11.99 5.00 12.67
C TYR A 113 -11.40 3.77 13.39
N TYR A 114 -10.45 3.07 12.77
CA TYR A 114 -9.78 1.92 13.40
C TYR A 114 -8.94 2.31 14.60
N ASN A 115 -8.25 3.46 14.58
CA ASN A 115 -7.47 3.93 15.73
C ASN A 115 -8.35 4.18 16.95
N VAL A 116 -9.51 4.82 16.77
CA VAL A 116 -10.47 5.04 17.86
C VAL A 116 -11.02 3.71 18.38
N LEU A 117 -11.31 2.76 17.50
CA LEU A 117 -11.79 1.43 17.91
C LEU A 117 -10.73 0.65 18.71
N GLU A 118 -9.46 0.71 18.30
CA GLU A 118 -8.36 0.08 19.03
C GLU A 118 -8.09 0.76 20.37
N GLU A 119 -8.23 2.09 20.45
CA GLU A 119 -8.08 2.83 21.70
C GLU A 119 -9.15 2.45 22.72
N LYS A 120 -10.43 2.40 22.32
CA LYS A 120 -11.54 1.94 23.18
C LYS A 120 -11.29 0.53 23.72
N LYS A 121 -10.83 -0.39 22.88
CA LYS A 121 -10.50 -1.76 23.27
C LYS A 121 -9.36 -1.85 24.29
N ASN A 122 -8.43 -0.89 24.29
CA ASN A 122 -7.28 -0.89 25.20
C ASN A 122 -7.59 -0.23 26.56
N ASN A 123 -8.71 0.47 26.69
CA ASN A 123 -9.06 1.23 27.90
C ASN A 123 -10.06 0.51 28.82
N ASP A 124 -10.49 -0.72 28.51
CA ASP A 124 -11.48 -1.50 29.30
C ASP A 124 -12.75 -0.69 29.66
N ASP A 125 -13.17 0.26 28.81
CA ASP A 125 -14.47 0.91 28.96
C ASP A 125 -15.56 -0.13 28.60
N ASP A 126 -16.34 -0.57 29.59
CA ASP A 126 -17.50 -1.48 29.45
C ASP A 126 -18.58 -0.94 28.47
N ASP A 127 -18.50 0.36 28.12
CA ASP A 127 -19.35 1.04 27.12
C ASP A 127 -18.71 1.10 25.73
N ALA A 128 -17.57 0.44 25.51
CA ALA A 128 -17.21 0.05 24.17
C ALA A 128 -18.35 -0.85 23.69
N GLU A 129 -19.23 -0.29 22.87
CA GLU A 129 -20.15 -1.03 22.02
C GLU A 129 -19.27 -1.90 21.10
N VAL A 130 -18.71 -2.95 21.67
CA VAL A 130 -18.29 -4.12 20.96
C VAL A 130 -19.60 -4.58 20.38
N ILE A 131 -19.76 -4.42 19.07
CA ILE A 131 -20.85 -5.03 18.32
C ILE A 131 -20.60 -6.55 18.43
N GLU A 132 -20.92 -7.14 19.59
CA GLU A 132 -20.94 -8.57 19.84
C GLU A 132 -22.25 -9.09 19.26
N GLN A 133 -22.17 -9.58 18.03
CA GLN A 133 -23.23 -10.36 17.43
C GLN A 133 -23.10 -11.85 17.81
N PRO A 134 -24.20 -12.62 17.79
CA PRO A 134 -24.46 -13.75 18.71
C PRO A 134 -23.68 -15.06 18.46
N ASP A 135 -22.58 -15.05 17.69
CA ASP A 135 -21.90 -16.27 17.19
C ASP A 135 -20.42 -16.41 17.62
N GLY A 136 -19.90 -15.52 18.47
CA GLY A 136 -18.60 -15.72 19.14
C GLY A 136 -17.36 -15.83 18.23
N ARG A 137 -17.46 -15.50 16.94
CA ARG A 137 -16.35 -15.55 15.97
C ARG A 137 -15.77 -14.16 15.69
N LYS A 138 -14.45 -14.03 15.84
CA LYS A 138 -13.68 -12.78 15.61
C LYS A 138 -13.55 -12.50 14.11
N TYR A 139 -14.30 -11.54 13.58
CA TYR A 139 -14.18 -11.08 12.19
C TYR A 139 -13.37 -9.78 12.12
N PHE A 140 -12.54 -9.62 11.08
CA PHE A 140 -11.88 -8.36 10.75
C PHE A 140 -12.83 -7.48 9.92
N HIS A 141 -12.95 -6.19 10.25
CA HIS A 141 -13.75 -5.25 9.48
C HIS A 141 -12.97 -4.73 8.25
N GLY A 142 -13.59 -4.86 7.06
CA GLY A 142 -13.14 -4.31 5.77
C GLY A 142 -11.77 -4.76 5.22
N MET A 143 -11.43 -4.26 4.02
CA MET A 143 -10.13 -4.50 3.37
C MET A 143 -9.06 -3.53 3.91
N PRO A 144 -7.91 -4.02 4.43
CA PRO A 144 -6.86 -3.13 4.94
C PRO A 144 -6.33 -2.22 3.83
N ILE A 145 -5.98 -0.97 4.19
CA ILE A 145 -5.46 0.02 3.23
C ILE A 145 -4.20 -0.52 2.51
N THR A 146 -3.43 -1.34 3.23
CA THR A 146 -2.23 -2.03 2.78
C THR A 146 -2.47 -2.97 1.59
N ALA A 147 -3.71 -3.40 1.32
CA ALA A 147 -4.05 -4.21 0.15
C ALA A 147 -3.69 -3.53 -1.19
N ILE A 148 -3.69 -2.19 -1.22
CA ILE A 148 -3.30 -1.42 -2.41
C ILE A 148 -1.84 -1.68 -2.81
N SER A 149 -0.98 -2.02 -1.85
CA SER A 149 0.44 -2.31 -2.09
C SER A 149 0.66 -3.60 -2.86
N VAL A 150 -0.34 -4.46 -2.93
CA VAL A 150 -0.34 -5.70 -3.73
C VAL A 150 -1.17 -5.50 -5.00
N GLY A 151 -2.32 -4.85 -4.91
CA GLY A 151 -3.23 -4.64 -6.04
C GLY A 151 -2.65 -3.77 -7.15
N LEU A 152 -2.07 -2.61 -6.81
CA LEU A 152 -1.53 -1.69 -7.83
C LEU A 152 -0.36 -2.28 -8.62
N PRO A 153 0.63 -2.94 -8.00
CA PRO A 153 1.68 -3.61 -8.77
C PRO A 153 1.16 -4.65 -9.77
N ILE A 154 0.16 -5.47 -9.38
CA ILE A 154 -0.45 -6.45 -10.29
C ILE A 154 -1.08 -5.74 -11.49
N ILE A 155 -1.88 -4.71 -11.24
CA ILE A 155 -2.56 -3.96 -12.31
C ILE A 155 -1.53 -3.30 -13.24
N TYR A 156 -0.48 -2.71 -12.69
CA TYR A 156 0.57 -2.10 -13.50
C TYR A 156 1.33 -3.11 -14.34
N VAL A 157 1.62 -4.31 -13.83
CA VAL A 157 2.24 -5.38 -14.62
C VAL A 157 1.38 -5.77 -15.82
N THR A 158 0.05 -5.67 -15.71
CA THR A 158 -0.88 -5.91 -16.82
C THR A 158 -1.01 -4.72 -17.79
N SER A 159 -0.41 -3.56 -17.49
CA SER A 159 -0.48 -2.36 -18.34
C SER A 159 -0.09 -2.59 -19.81
N PRO A 160 0.94 -3.39 -20.16
CA PRO A 160 1.30 -3.59 -21.56
C PRO A 160 0.25 -4.37 -22.36
N LEU A 161 -0.61 -5.15 -21.68
CA LEU A 161 -1.71 -5.90 -22.29
C LEU A 161 -2.94 -5.01 -22.54
N LEU A 162 -3.13 -4.00 -21.68
CA LEU A 162 -4.31 -3.14 -21.67
C LEU A 162 -4.17 -1.93 -22.60
N GLY A 163 -2.95 -1.51 -22.93
CA GLY A 163 -2.68 -0.39 -23.85
C GLY A 163 -3.41 0.88 -23.43
N SER A 164 -4.21 1.45 -24.33
CA SER A 164 -4.97 2.70 -24.11
C SER A 164 -6.08 2.57 -23.06
N SER A 165 -6.53 1.36 -22.74
CA SER A 165 -7.60 1.14 -21.74
C SER A 165 -7.07 1.15 -20.30
N PHE A 166 -5.75 1.16 -20.11
CA PHE A 166 -5.14 1.08 -18.78
C PHE A 166 -5.53 2.24 -17.85
N PRO A 167 -5.51 3.52 -18.26
CA PRO A 167 -5.94 4.61 -17.38
C PRO A 167 -7.41 4.49 -16.97
N ILE A 168 -8.29 4.01 -17.87
CA ILE A 168 -9.72 3.81 -17.58
C ILE A 168 -9.89 2.75 -16.48
N LEU A 169 -9.14 1.65 -16.56
CA LEU A 169 -9.13 0.62 -15.52
C LEU A 169 -8.63 1.18 -14.18
N LEU A 170 -7.59 2.02 -14.18
CA LEU A 170 -7.10 2.67 -12.95
C LEU A 170 -8.18 3.52 -12.27
N HIS A 171 -8.94 4.30 -13.02
CA HIS A 171 -10.07 5.07 -12.45
C HIS A 171 -11.08 4.13 -11.78
N GLY A 172 -11.47 3.05 -12.47
CA GLY A 172 -12.40 2.06 -11.93
C GLY A 172 -11.89 1.39 -10.64
N ILE A 173 -10.62 1.00 -10.61
CA ILE A 173 -10.01 0.39 -9.42
C ILE A 173 -9.91 1.37 -8.26
N MET A 174 -9.51 2.63 -8.50
CA MET A 174 -9.40 3.61 -7.43
C MET A 174 -10.76 3.98 -6.84
N ILE A 175 -11.80 4.06 -7.67
CA ILE A 175 -13.19 4.22 -7.19
C ILE A 175 -13.64 2.99 -6.39
N LEU A 176 -13.37 1.78 -6.89
CA LEU A 176 -13.68 0.55 -6.17
C LEU A 176 -12.97 0.50 -4.82
N ALA A 177 -11.68 0.81 -4.76
CA ALA A 177 -10.90 0.84 -3.53
C ALA A 177 -11.43 1.88 -2.54
N MET A 178 -11.76 3.09 -3.01
CA MET A 178 -12.40 4.14 -2.21
C MET A 178 -13.71 3.64 -1.58
N ILE A 179 -14.58 2.98 -2.36
CA ILE A 179 -15.84 2.41 -1.86
C ILE A 179 -15.55 1.30 -0.84
N LEU A 180 -14.60 0.41 -1.13
CA LEU A 180 -14.23 -0.71 -0.24
C LEU A 180 -13.59 -0.24 1.07
N PHE A 181 -12.95 0.94 1.09
CA PHE A 181 -12.41 1.49 2.33
C PHE A 181 -13.49 1.98 3.29
N ILE A 182 -14.58 2.53 2.75
CA ILE A 182 -15.72 3.06 3.53
C ILE A 182 -16.76 1.98 3.83
N THR A 183 -16.96 1.02 2.93
CA THR A 183 -17.96 -0.03 3.12
C THR A 183 -17.46 -1.19 3.99
N ASP A 184 -18.30 -1.64 4.91
CA ASP A 184 -18.06 -2.84 5.72
C ASP A 184 -18.29 -4.12 4.90
N PHE A 185 -17.43 -4.38 3.92
CA PHE A 185 -17.43 -5.65 3.21
C PHE A 185 -16.60 -6.69 3.98
N ARG A 186 -17.18 -7.87 4.24
CA ARG A 186 -16.53 -8.96 4.98
C ARG A 186 -15.64 -9.77 4.02
N PHE A 187 -14.34 -9.52 4.01
CA PHE A 187 -13.40 -10.25 3.16
C PHE A 187 -12.75 -11.41 3.92
N PRO A 188 -12.72 -12.65 3.38
CA PRO A 188 -11.98 -13.75 4.00
C PRO A 188 -10.48 -13.43 3.96
N LYS A 189 -9.82 -13.48 5.13
CA LYS A 189 -8.41 -13.15 5.24
C LYS A 189 -7.57 -14.16 4.46
N PRO A 190 -6.79 -13.74 3.44
CA PRO A 190 -5.87 -14.65 2.77
C PRO A 190 -4.82 -15.15 3.76
N THR A 191 -4.49 -16.42 3.65
CA THR A 191 -3.53 -17.07 4.53
C THR A 191 -2.16 -16.44 4.34
N THR A 192 -1.34 -16.36 5.40
CA THR A 192 0.04 -15.83 5.32
C THR A 192 0.86 -16.46 4.20
N LYS A 193 0.64 -17.75 3.90
CA LYS A 193 1.31 -18.46 2.80
C LYS A 193 0.86 -17.95 1.43
N GLU A 194 -0.44 -17.72 1.26
CA GLU A 194 -1.03 -17.20 0.01
C GLU A 194 -0.57 -15.77 -0.26
N LEU A 195 -0.55 -14.91 0.77
CA LEU A 195 -0.05 -13.55 0.65
C LEU A 195 1.44 -13.51 0.25
N MET A 196 2.28 -14.36 0.86
CA MET A 196 3.71 -14.44 0.51
C MET A 196 3.91 -14.93 -0.92
N VAL A 197 3.11 -15.91 -1.38
CA VAL A 197 3.16 -16.38 -2.78
C VAL A 197 2.78 -15.27 -3.74
N ILE A 198 1.70 -14.52 -3.47
CA ILE A 198 1.29 -13.39 -4.31
C ILE A 198 2.39 -12.32 -4.35
N ILE A 199 2.96 -11.93 -3.21
CA ILE A 199 4.04 -10.94 -3.15
C ILE A 199 5.26 -11.40 -3.96
N VAL A 200 5.67 -12.66 -3.85
CA VAL A 200 6.82 -13.21 -4.60
C VAL A 200 6.52 -13.21 -6.10
N ILE A 201 5.33 -13.65 -6.52
CA ILE A 201 4.91 -13.63 -7.93
C ILE A 201 4.94 -12.21 -8.47
N VAL A 202 4.39 -11.25 -7.72
CA VAL A 202 4.35 -9.83 -8.10
C VAL A 202 5.76 -9.26 -8.20
N ALA A 203 6.62 -9.52 -7.22
CA ALA A 203 8.00 -9.06 -7.24
C ALA A 203 8.76 -9.61 -8.46
N VAL A 204 8.63 -10.91 -8.74
CA VAL A 204 9.23 -11.54 -9.92
C VAL A 204 8.69 -10.93 -11.21
N ALA A 205 7.38 -10.71 -11.30
CA ALA A 205 6.75 -10.13 -12.49
C ALA A 205 7.20 -8.67 -12.73
N VAL A 206 7.31 -7.87 -11.67
CA VAL A 206 7.83 -6.49 -11.74
C VAL A 206 9.30 -6.48 -12.16
N VAL A 207 10.14 -7.33 -11.56
CA VAL A 207 11.55 -7.47 -11.93
C VAL A 207 11.69 -7.91 -13.39
N TRP A 208 10.90 -8.87 -13.83
CA TRP A 208 10.88 -9.32 -15.23
C TRP A 208 10.50 -8.19 -16.18
N LEU A 209 9.47 -7.40 -15.85
CA LEU A 209 9.04 -6.25 -16.66
C LEU A 209 10.13 -5.17 -16.69
N MET A 210 10.85 -4.97 -15.58
CA MET A 210 11.99 -4.06 -15.49
C MET A 210 13.16 -4.51 -16.38
N ILE A 211 13.51 -5.80 -16.35
CA ILE A 211 14.53 -6.39 -17.24
C ILE A 211 14.09 -6.23 -18.69
N ARG A 212 12.83 -6.53 -19.02
CA ARG A 212 12.30 -6.35 -20.38
C ARG A 212 12.38 -4.90 -20.83
N TYR A 213 12.07 -3.95 -19.95
CA TYR A 213 12.19 -2.52 -20.24
C TYR A 213 13.66 -2.11 -20.48
N MET A 214 14.59 -2.55 -19.63
CA MET A 214 16.03 -2.29 -19.82
C MET A 214 16.57 -2.90 -21.12
N VAL A 215 16.20 -4.15 -21.44
CA VAL A 215 16.60 -4.84 -22.67
C VAL A 215 16.03 -4.12 -23.89
N ARG A 216 14.75 -3.74 -23.88
CA ARG A 216 14.13 -2.96 -24.98
C ARG A 216 14.83 -1.61 -25.17
N ARG A 217 15.19 -0.93 -24.09
CA ARG A 217 15.95 0.33 -24.16
C ARG A 217 17.33 0.10 -24.76
N HIS A 218 18.08 -0.93 -24.37
CA HIS A 218 19.40 -1.24 -24.94
C HIS A 218 19.33 -1.68 -26.41
N ILE A 219 18.36 -2.52 -26.79
CA ILE A 219 18.16 -2.95 -28.19
C ILE A 219 17.81 -1.77 -29.10
N ILE A 220 17.12 -0.75 -28.61
CA ILE A 220 16.83 0.46 -29.39
C ILE A 220 18.02 1.42 -29.37
N THR A 221 18.72 1.60 -28.25
CA THR A 221 19.79 2.62 -28.16
C THR A 221 21.05 2.25 -28.98
N ILE A 222 21.41 0.97 -29.05
CA ILE A 222 22.61 0.49 -29.78
C ILE A 222 22.55 0.77 -31.30
N PRO A 223 21.48 0.40 -32.04
CA PRO A 223 21.40 0.70 -33.47
C PRO A 223 21.27 2.20 -33.78
N TYR A 224 20.66 3.00 -32.89
CA TYR A 224 20.61 4.47 -33.06
C TYR A 224 21.99 5.11 -32.88
N PHE A 225 22.81 4.59 -31.96
CA PHE A 225 24.18 5.08 -31.78
C PHE A 225 25.07 4.70 -32.96
N ILE A 226 24.89 3.50 -33.53
CA ILE A 226 25.63 3.03 -34.71
C ILE A 226 25.23 3.80 -35.98
N SER A 227 23.96 4.13 -36.16
CA SER A 227 23.47 4.92 -37.31
C SER A 227 23.77 6.43 -37.22
N LEU A 228 24.16 6.94 -36.05
CA LEU A 228 24.67 8.31 -35.89
C LEU A 228 26.18 8.41 -36.15
N LEU A 229 26.89 7.27 -36.08
CA LEU A 229 28.35 7.18 -36.24
C LEU A 229 28.79 6.78 -37.66
N LEU A 230 27.85 6.32 -38.49
CA LEU A 230 27.98 5.96 -39.92
C LEU A 230 27.34 7.03 -40.79
#